data_AF-A0A5K7YKC6-F1
#
_entry.id   AF-A0A5K7YKC6-F1
#
_cell.length_a   1.000
_cell.length_b   1.000
_cell.length_c   1.000
_cell.angle_alpha   90.00
_cell.angle_beta   90.00
_cell.angle_gamma   90.00
#
_symmetry.space_group_name_H-M   'P 1'
#
loop_
_entity.id
_entity.type
_entity.pdbx_description
1 polymer ?
#
loop_
_entity_poly.entity_id
_entity_poly.type
_entity_poly.pdbx_seq_one_letter_code
_entity_poly.pdbx_strand_id
1 'polypeptide(L)'
;MNDQREKSEPDADALIASIRERARNLYETRQMLCTESVVAAMNHGLHGGLTDAQAMAMAAPFSVALGESGCLCGALSGAVMAAGLLLGNAHPYRRRRDMRDSARQLHDAFKSANGATCCRVLSRTVRHDNKAHFRQCADLTAQAAEMAARLVLQERPELVDRADNAFLGRRQSVFSGALLRLARLFST
;
A
#
# COMPACT_ATOMS: atom_id res chain seq x y z
N MET A 1 -29.29 -19.31 -11.40
CA MET A 1 -29.01 -18.09 -10.60
C MET A 1 -28.32 -18.49 -9.30
N ASN A 2 -27.05 -18.93 -9.36
CA ASN A 2 -26.14 -19.00 -8.19
C ASN A 2 -24.67 -19.32 -8.57
N ASP A 3 -24.20 -18.98 -9.77
CA ASP A 3 -22.86 -19.39 -10.26
C ASP A 3 -21.80 -18.28 -10.14
N GLN A 4 -22.14 -17.13 -9.54
CA GLN A 4 -21.24 -15.97 -9.43
C GLN A 4 -20.61 -15.77 -8.04
N ARG A 5 -21.05 -16.51 -7.00
CA ARG A 5 -20.49 -16.36 -5.64
C ARG A 5 -19.27 -17.25 -5.37
N GLU A 6 -19.10 -18.36 -6.08
CA GLU A 6 -17.95 -19.27 -5.85
C GLU A 6 -16.68 -18.85 -6.59
N LYS A 7 -16.79 -18.04 -7.66
CA LYS A 7 -15.63 -17.55 -8.42
C LYS A 7 -15.00 -16.28 -7.83
N SER A 8 -15.74 -15.51 -7.03
CA SER A 8 -15.33 -14.17 -6.58
C SER A 8 -14.36 -14.13 -5.39
N GLU A 9 -14.43 -15.10 -4.49
CA GLU A 9 -13.60 -15.11 -3.26
C GLU A 9 -12.16 -15.60 -3.51
N PRO A 10 -11.92 -16.67 -4.30
CA PRO A 10 -10.57 -17.11 -4.67
C PRO A 10 -9.80 -16.05 -5.48
N ASP A 11 -10.49 -15.36 -6.39
CA ASP A 11 -9.90 -14.35 -7.27
C ASP A 11 -9.52 -13.07 -6.47
N ALA A 12 -10.34 -12.68 -5.50
CA ALA A 12 -10.04 -11.56 -4.61
C ALA A 12 -8.82 -11.83 -3.72
N ASP A 13 -8.71 -13.01 -3.12
CA ASP A 13 -7.55 -13.37 -2.28
C ASP A 13 -6.25 -13.44 -3.10
N ALA A 14 -6.29 -13.99 -4.32
CA ALA A 14 -5.15 -13.99 -5.23
C ALA A 14 -4.72 -12.57 -5.64
N LEU A 15 -5.69 -11.68 -5.88
CA LEU A 15 -5.42 -10.27 -6.15
C LEU A 15 -4.80 -9.56 -4.95
N ILE A 16 -5.34 -9.78 -3.75
CA ILE A 16 -4.81 -9.23 -2.48
C ILE A 16 -3.35 -9.68 -2.29
N ALA A 17 -3.06 -10.96 -2.51
CA ALA A 17 -1.69 -11.49 -2.44
C ALA A 17 -0.77 -10.83 -3.48
N SER A 18 -1.27 -10.55 -4.68
CA SER A 18 -0.51 -9.88 -5.73
C SER A 18 -0.20 -8.42 -5.38
N ILE A 19 -1.15 -7.70 -4.77
CA ILE A 19 -0.96 -6.32 -4.27
C ILE A 19 0.06 -6.29 -3.13
N ARG A 20 -0.10 -7.18 -2.15
CA ARG A 20 0.85 -7.37 -1.03
C ARG A 20 2.26 -7.50 -1.58
N GLU A 21 2.44 -8.39 -2.54
CA GLU A 21 3.77 -8.73 -3.02
C GLU A 21 4.34 -7.71 -4.00
N ARG A 22 3.47 -7.00 -4.72
CA ARG A 22 3.88 -5.83 -5.50
C ARG A 22 4.42 -4.72 -4.61
N ALA A 23 3.73 -4.39 -3.52
CA ALA A 23 4.18 -3.37 -2.56
C ALA A 23 5.52 -3.77 -1.92
N ARG A 24 5.67 -5.03 -1.51
CA ARG A 24 6.95 -5.57 -1.01
C ARG A 24 8.07 -5.39 -2.03
N ASN A 25 7.85 -5.83 -3.27
CA ASN A 25 8.89 -5.79 -4.31
C ASN A 25 9.34 -4.37 -4.62
N LEU A 26 8.42 -3.40 -4.70
CA LEU A 26 8.74 -1.98 -4.91
C LEU A 26 9.67 -1.43 -3.81
N TYR A 27 9.41 -1.81 -2.56
CA TYR A 27 10.23 -1.42 -1.41
C TYR A 27 11.59 -2.13 -1.39
N GLU A 28 11.60 -3.46 -1.52
CA GLU A 28 12.82 -4.28 -1.44
C GLU A 28 13.82 -3.96 -2.55
N THR A 29 13.31 -3.61 -3.73
CA THR A 29 14.12 -3.17 -4.88
C THR A 29 14.50 -1.69 -4.83
N ARG A 30 14.14 -1.00 -3.73
CA ARG A 30 14.47 0.41 -3.45
C ARG A 30 13.94 1.41 -4.48
N GLN A 31 12.95 1.01 -5.28
CA GLN A 31 12.28 1.88 -6.24
C GLN A 31 11.46 2.97 -5.52
N MET A 32 10.91 2.63 -4.35
CA MET A 32 10.02 3.46 -3.56
C MET A 32 10.24 3.19 -2.06
N LEU A 33 9.86 4.14 -1.21
CA LEU A 33 9.80 3.97 0.24
C LEU A 33 8.46 3.34 0.67
N CYS A 34 8.31 3.09 1.96
CA CYS A 34 7.23 2.24 2.48
C CYS A 34 5.82 2.79 2.16
N THR A 35 5.58 4.10 2.34
CA THR A 35 4.31 4.76 2.01
C THR A 35 4.05 4.72 0.51
N GLU A 36 5.03 5.17 -0.27
CA GLU A 36 4.98 5.24 -1.74
C GLU A 36 4.68 3.88 -2.36
N SER A 37 5.31 2.82 -1.85
CA SER A 37 5.14 1.45 -2.36
C SER A 37 3.70 0.96 -2.17
N VAL A 38 3.08 1.24 -1.02
CA VAL A 38 1.68 0.88 -0.76
C VAL A 38 0.75 1.68 -1.68
N VAL A 39 0.94 3.00 -1.75
CA VAL A 39 0.10 3.87 -2.60
C VAL A 39 0.23 3.48 -4.07
N ALA A 40 1.43 3.24 -4.57
CA ALA A 40 1.65 2.83 -5.95
C ALA A 40 1.03 1.46 -6.25
N ALA A 41 1.24 0.47 -5.38
CA ALA A 41 0.67 -0.87 -5.58
C ALA A 41 -0.86 -0.82 -5.69
N MET A 42 -1.52 -0.09 -4.80
CA MET A 42 -2.97 0.06 -4.78
C MET A 42 -3.49 0.94 -5.93
N ASN A 43 -2.85 2.10 -6.18
CA ASN A 43 -3.29 3.05 -7.20
C ASN A 43 -3.19 2.45 -8.61
N HIS A 44 -2.07 1.82 -8.95
CA HIS A 44 -1.94 1.15 -10.25
C HIS A 44 -2.74 -0.13 -10.30
N GLY A 45 -2.63 -0.97 -9.26
CA GLY A 45 -3.27 -2.28 -9.23
C GLY A 45 -4.78 -2.24 -9.32
N LEU A 46 -5.42 -1.19 -8.78
CA LEU A 46 -6.88 -1.04 -8.73
C LEU A 46 -7.39 0.19 -9.47
N HIS A 47 -6.56 0.80 -10.34
CA HIS A 47 -6.88 1.99 -11.13
C HIS A 47 -7.45 3.17 -10.31
N GLY A 48 -6.74 3.56 -9.25
CA GLY A 48 -7.11 4.66 -8.37
C GLY A 48 -7.11 6.06 -9.01
N GLY A 49 -6.52 6.20 -10.20
CA GLY A 49 -6.64 7.39 -11.05
C GLY A 49 -5.65 8.53 -10.76
N LEU A 50 -4.74 8.38 -9.78
CA LEU A 50 -3.64 9.32 -9.62
C LEU A 50 -2.53 9.04 -10.64
N THR A 51 -1.88 10.09 -11.15
CA THR A 51 -0.62 9.93 -11.87
C THR A 51 0.52 9.53 -10.92
N ASP A 52 1.60 8.94 -11.44
CA ASP A 52 2.79 8.62 -10.63
C ASP A 52 3.28 9.84 -9.87
N ALA A 53 3.37 11.00 -10.52
CA ALA A 53 3.82 12.24 -9.90
C ALA A 53 2.90 12.68 -8.74
N GLN A 54 1.58 12.63 -8.92
CA GLN A 54 0.61 12.96 -7.87
C GLN A 54 0.71 11.98 -6.69
N ALA A 55 0.75 10.68 -6.99
CA ALA A 55 0.86 9.64 -5.97
C ALA A 55 2.15 9.79 -5.15
N MET A 56 3.30 10.04 -5.81
CA MET A 56 4.58 10.24 -5.13
C MET A 56 4.59 11.55 -4.33
N ALA A 57 4.12 12.66 -4.88
CA ALA A 57 4.08 13.95 -4.19
C ALA A 57 3.23 13.91 -2.91
N MET A 58 2.13 13.16 -2.92
CA MET A 58 1.27 12.98 -1.74
C MET A 58 1.84 11.98 -0.73
N ALA A 59 2.49 10.90 -1.18
CA ALA A 59 2.94 9.81 -0.32
C ALA A 59 4.31 10.09 0.33
N ALA A 60 5.25 10.69 -0.41
CA ALA A 60 6.64 10.88 0.03
C ALA A 60 6.80 11.59 1.39
N PRO A 61 6.01 12.61 1.75
CA PRO A 61 6.13 13.28 3.05
C PRO A 61 5.88 12.36 4.27
N PHE A 62 5.24 11.21 4.07
CA PHE A 62 4.93 10.23 5.12
C PHE A 62 5.93 9.06 5.13
N SER A 63 6.89 9.05 4.22
CA SER A 63 7.98 8.07 4.16
C SER A 63 9.10 8.41 5.13
N VAL A 64 9.83 7.39 5.62
CA VAL A 64 10.82 7.54 6.71
C VAL A 64 10.15 8.02 8.01
N ALA A 65 9.02 7.37 8.34
CA ALA A 65 8.00 7.93 9.23
C ALA A 65 7.50 9.28 8.67
N LEU A 66 6.79 10.09 9.44
CA LEU A 66 6.37 11.39 8.94
C LEU A 66 7.56 12.37 8.95
N GLY A 67 8.43 12.30 7.94
CA GLY A 67 9.62 13.14 7.79
C GLY A 67 10.59 13.04 8.97
N GLU A 68 11.02 11.83 9.33
CA GLU A 68 11.98 11.56 10.40
C GLU A 68 11.47 11.83 11.84
N SER A 69 10.26 12.36 12.00
CA SER A 69 9.64 12.58 13.32
C SER A 69 9.47 11.29 14.15
N GLY A 70 9.48 10.13 13.49
CA GLY A 70 9.30 8.81 14.10
C GLY A 70 7.86 8.50 14.53
N CYS A 71 6.88 9.32 14.14
CA CYS A 71 5.47 9.18 14.51
C CYS A 71 4.76 8.07 13.71
N LEU A 72 3.74 8.35 12.90
CA LEU A 72 2.95 7.30 12.24
C LEU A 72 3.78 6.45 11.26
N CYS A 73 3.53 5.13 11.24
CA CYS A 73 4.11 4.22 10.26
C CYS A 73 3.72 4.62 8.84
N GLY A 74 4.71 4.84 7.98
CA GLY A 74 4.48 5.24 6.58
C GLY A 74 3.66 4.22 5.78
N ALA A 75 3.90 2.92 5.98
CA ALA A 75 3.11 1.87 5.32
C ALA A 75 1.62 1.96 5.68
N LEU A 76 1.30 2.18 6.96
CA LEU A 76 -0.08 2.41 7.42
C LEU A 76 -0.66 3.71 6.85
N SER A 77 0.12 4.80 6.80
CA SER A 77 -0.32 6.04 6.16
C SER A 77 -0.67 5.83 4.69
N GLY A 78 0.17 5.09 3.94
CA GLY A 78 -0.08 4.77 2.54
C GLY A 78 -1.34 3.91 2.34
N ALA A 79 -1.57 2.94 3.24
CA ALA A 79 -2.79 2.13 3.25
C ALA A 79 -4.04 3.00 3.43
N VAL A 80 -4.03 3.93 4.39
CA VAL A 80 -5.15 4.84 4.63
C VAL A 80 -5.39 5.79 3.45
N MET A 81 -4.32 6.36 2.87
CA MET A 81 -4.44 7.21 1.68
C MET A 81 -5.04 6.47 0.49
N ALA A 82 -4.50 5.29 0.18
CA ALA A 82 -4.94 4.49 -0.96
C ALA A 82 -6.38 4.00 -0.79
N ALA A 83 -6.75 3.54 0.42
CA ALA A 83 -8.13 3.17 0.71
C ALA A 83 -9.08 4.37 0.57
N GLY A 84 -8.70 5.54 1.09
CA GLY A 84 -9.49 6.77 0.95
C GLY A 84 -9.70 7.18 -0.51
N LEU A 85 -8.65 7.07 -1.34
CA LEU A 85 -8.72 7.34 -2.79
C LEU A 85 -9.74 6.42 -3.47
N LEU A 86 -9.63 5.10 -3.26
CA LEU A 86 -10.44 4.09 -3.93
C LEU A 86 -11.90 4.07 -3.44
N LEU A 87 -12.12 4.26 -2.13
CA LEU A 87 -13.46 4.30 -1.55
C LEU A 87 -14.18 5.63 -1.82
N GLY A 88 -13.43 6.75 -1.81
CA GLY A 88 -13.96 8.07 -2.16
C GLY A 88 -14.41 8.14 -3.61
N ASN A 89 -13.58 7.66 -4.54
CA ASN A 89 -13.83 7.59 -5.98
C ASN A 89 -14.52 8.88 -6.50
N ALA A 90 -15.63 8.76 -7.23
CA ALA A 90 -16.38 9.89 -7.78
C ALA A 90 -17.20 10.69 -6.74
N HIS A 91 -17.29 10.23 -5.49
CA HIS A 91 -18.18 10.82 -4.47
C HIS A 91 -17.48 11.12 -3.13
N PRO A 92 -16.26 11.72 -3.12
CA PRO A 92 -15.44 11.81 -1.90
C PRO A 92 -16.09 12.69 -0.81
N TYR A 93 -16.90 13.69 -1.18
CA TYR A 93 -17.61 14.54 -0.22
C TYR A 93 -18.76 13.80 0.48
N ARG A 94 -19.47 12.92 -0.23
CA ARG A 94 -20.56 12.12 0.33
C ARG A 94 -20.04 10.95 1.17
N ARG A 95 -18.90 10.38 0.79
CA ARG A 95 -18.27 9.23 1.45
C ARG A 95 -17.25 9.58 2.55
N ARG A 96 -17.20 10.85 2.99
CA ARG A 96 -16.25 11.30 4.03
C ARG A 96 -16.32 10.49 5.31
N ARG A 97 -17.52 10.03 5.72
CA ARG A 97 -17.70 9.19 6.91
C ARG A 97 -17.06 7.83 6.67
N ASP A 98 -17.45 7.14 5.61
CA ASP A 98 -16.95 5.82 5.23
C ASP A 98 -15.42 5.82 5.11
N MET A 99 -14.83 6.84 4.48
CA MET A 99 -13.37 7.01 4.38
C MET A 99 -12.68 7.21 5.73
N ARG A 100 -13.33 7.84 6.72
CA ARG A 100 -12.79 7.93 8.09
C ARG A 100 -12.95 6.62 8.83
N ASP A 101 -14.05 5.90 8.61
CA ASP A 101 -14.28 4.59 9.20
C ASP A 101 -13.29 3.56 8.65
N SER A 102 -12.96 3.59 7.36
CA SER A 102 -11.90 2.75 6.78
C SER A 102 -10.53 3.06 7.38
N ALA A 103 -10.22 4.34 7.62
CA ALA A 103 -8.99 4.74 8.28
C ALA A 103 -8.89 4.17 9.71
N ARG A 104 -9.98 4.21 10.47
CA ARG A 104 -10.06 3.61 11.81
C ARG A 104 -9.88 2.09 11.77
N GLN A 105 -10.57 1.40 10.86
CA GLN A 105 -10.43 -0.05 10.71
C GLN A 105 -8.99 -0.46 10.38
N LEU A 106 -8.33 0.23 9.45
CA LEU A 106 -6.92 -0.02 9.12
C LEU A 106 -6.00 0.26 10.30
N HIS A 107 -6.22 1.37 11.01
CA HIS A 107 -5.46 1.71 12.21
C HIS A 107 -5.56 0.60 13.27
N ASP A 108 -6.78 0.18 13.59
CA ASP A 108 -7.03 -0.78 14.68
C ASP A 108 -6.54 -2.18 14.30
N ALA A 109 -6.77 -2.62 13.06
CA ALA A 109 -6.25 -3.89 12.55
C ALA A 109 -4.71 -3.91 12.55
N PHE A 110 -4.07 -2.84 12.06
CA PHE A 110 -2.62 -2.73 12.04
C PHE A 110 -2.04 -2.71 13.46
N LYS A 111 -2.65 -1.94 14.37
CA LYS A 111 -2.24 -1.89 15.78
C LYS A 111 -2.41 -3.24 16.46
N SER A 112 -3.50 -3.94 16.20
CA SER A 112 -3.74 -5.28 16.73
C SER A 112 -2.65 -6.27 16.28
N ALA A 113 -2.30 -6.24 15.00
CA ALA A 113 -1.29 -7.13 14.43
C ALA A 113 0.16 -6.80 14.87
N ASN A 114 0.49 -5.53 15.08
CA ASN A 114 1.87 -5.07 15.28
C ASN A 114 2.14 -4.46 16.67
N GLY A 115 1.13 -4.35 17.52
CA GLY A 115 1.19 -3.75 18.87
C GLY A 115 1.21 -2.21 18.89
N ALA A 116 1.60 -1.54 17.80
CA ALA A 116 1.64 -0.08 17.72
C ALA A 116 1.41 0.42 16.29
N THR A 117 1.13 1.72 16.15
CA THR A 117 1.11 2.44 14.86
C THR A 117 2.26 3.44 14.72
N CYS A 118 2.92 3.77 15.82
CA CYS A 118 4.07 4.66 15.86
C CYS A 118 5.33 3.94 15.36
N CYS A 119 5.91 4.41 14.26
CA CYS A 119 7.11 3.91 13.59
C CYS A 119 8.31 3.78 14.55
N ARG A 120 8.52 4.76 15.43
CA ARG A 120 9.59 4.69 16.46
C ARG A 120 9.37 3.56 17.45
N VAL A 121 8.12 3.28 17.81
CA VAL A 121 7.79 2.16 18.71
C VAL A 121 7.98 0.83 17.98
N LEU A 122 7.47 0.73 16.75
CA LEU A 122 7.56 -0.47 15.91
C LEU A 122 9.00 -0.89 15.65
N SER A 123 9.86 0.05 15.29
CA SER A 123 11.28 -0.21 14.95
C SER A 123 12.19 -0.27 16.17
N ARG A 124 11.70 -0.05 17.40
CA ARG A 124 12.53 0.15 18.60
C ARG A 124 13.56 -0.95 18.82
N THR A 125 13.19 -2.21 18.59
CA THR A 125 14.05 -3.38 18.84
C THR A 125 15.06 -3.63 17.72
N VAL A 126 14.81 -3.15 16.51
CA VAL A 126 15.67 -3.37 15.33
C VAL A 126 16.36 -2.11 14.83
N ARG A 127 16.08 -0.93 15.41
CA ARG A 127 16.56 0.38 14.93
C ARG A 127 18.08 0.49 14.78
N HIS A 128 18.84 -0.35 15.50
CA HIS A 128 20.30 -0.38 15.47
C HIS A 128 20.87 -1.34 14.41
N ASP A 129 20.03 -2.17 13.78
CA ASP A 129 20.41 -3.07 12.69
C ASP A 129 19.67 -2.65 11.42
N ASN A 130 20.39 -2.00 10.51
CA ASN A 130 19.84 -1.53 9.24
C ASN A 130 19.22 -2.64 8.40
N LYS A 131 19.76 -3.86 8.44
CA LYS A 131 19.25 -5.00 7.66
C LYS A 131 17.98 -5.57 8.31
N ALA A 132 17.93 -5.67 9.63
CA ALA A 132 16.71 -6.07 10.33
C ALA A 132 15.61 -5.03 10.19
N HIS A 133 15.92 -3.74 10.35
CA HIS A 133 14.98 -2.64 10.16
C HIS A 133 14.43 -2.60 8.74
N PHE A 134 15.28 -2.73 7.72
CA PHE A 134 14.83 -2.80 6.32
C PHE A 134 13.87 -3.96 6.07
N ARG A 135 14.18 -5.16 6.59
CA ARG A 135 13.29 -6.33 6.47
C ARG A 135 11.95 -6.10 7.18
N GLN A 136 11.95 -5.56 8.40
CA GLN A 136 10.71 -5.24 9.10
C GLN A 136 9.86 -4.24 8.30
N CYS A 137 10.46 -3.19 7.74
CA CYS A 137 9.72 -2.23 6.93
C CYS A 137 9.16 -2.86 5.64
N ALA A 138 9.88 -3.80 5.00
CA ALA A 138 9.36 -4.55 3.86
C ALA A 138 8.12 -5.38 4.24
N ASP A 139 8.17 -6.05 5.41
CA ASP A 139 7.04 -6.83 5.94
C ASP A 139 5.83 -5.95 6.28
N LEU A 140 6.06 -4.82 6.96
CA LEU A 140 5.00 -3.85 7.28
C LEU A 140 4.39 -3.23 6.01
N THR A 141 5.20 -2.94 5.00
CA THR A 141 4.72 -2.47 3.69
C THR A 141 3.81 -3.50 3.02
N ALA A 142 4.23 -4.77 2.97
CA ALA A 142 3.45 -5.86 2.40
C ALA A 142 2.11 -6.02 3.16
N GLN A 143 2.18 -6.09 4.49
CA GLN A 143 1.01 -6.29 5.33
C GLN A 143 0.02 -5.12 5.27
N ALA A 144 0.50 -3.88 5.27
CA ALA A 144 -0.37 -2.71 5.16
C ALA A 144 -1.09 -2.66 3.79
N ALA A 145 -0.40 -3.01 2.71
CA ALA A 145 -1.00 -3.13 1.39
C ALA A 145 -2.07 -4.23 1.34
N GLU A 146 -1.81 -5.39 1.96
CA GLU A 146 -2.79 -6.47 2.10
C GLU A 146 -4.04 -6.01 2.86
N MET A 147 -3.86 -5.38 4.03
CA MET A 147 -4.98 -4.90 4.85
C MET A 147 -5.84 -3.87 4.09
N ALA A 148 -5.19 -2.94 3.36
CA ALA A 148 -5.88 -1.97 2.53
C ALA A 148 -6.65 -2.63 1.38
N ALA A 149 -6.00 -3.54 0.65
CA ALA A 149 -6.62 -4.25 -0.46
C ALA A 149 -7.84 -5.06 0.00
N ARG A 150 -7.70 -5.80 1.10
CA ARG A 150 -8.80 -6.60 1.67
C ARG A 150 -9.99 -5.72 2.04
N LEU A 151 -9.76 -4.62 2.75
CA LEU A 151 -10.83 -3.69 3.12
C LEU A 151 -11.49 -3.08 1.88
N VAL A 152 -10.70 -2.60 0.92
CA VAL A 152 -11.23 -1.96 -0.29
C VAL A 152 -12.04 -2.95 -1.13
N LEU A 153 -11.55 -4.18 -1.33
CA LEU A 153 -12.24 -5.19 -2.15
C LEU A 153 -13.49 -5.75 -1.47
N GLN A 154 -13.56 -5.74 -0.13
CA GLN A 154 -14.81 -6.03 0.58
C GLN A 154 -15.89 -4.96 0.31
N GLU A 155 -15.51 -3.69 0.26
CA GLU A 155 -16.43 -2.57 0.03
C GLU A 155 -16.72 -2.30 -1.47
N ARG A 156 -15.78 -2.68 -2.34
CA ARG A 156 -15.78 -2.44 -3.79
C ARG A 156 -15.34 -3.71 -4.55
N PRO A 157 -16.10 -4.81 -4.47
CA PRO A 157 -15.71 -6.09 -5.07
C PRO A 157 -15.57 -6.04 -6.59
N GLU A 158 -16.25 -5.11 -7.27
CA GLU A 158 -16.15 -4.94 -8.73
C GLU A 158 -14.79 -4.39 -9.20
N LEU A 159 -13.88 -4.03 -8.28
CA LEU A 159 -12.50 -3.70 -8.62
C LEU A 159 -11.67 -4.94 -8.98
N VAL A 160 -12.09 -6.15 -8.60
CA VAL A 160 -11.40 -7.40 -8.96
C VAL A 160 -11.31 -7.55 -10.48
N ASP A 161 -12.41 -7.29 -11.19
CA ASP A 161 -12.51 -7.42 -12.65
C ASP A 161 -11.67 -6.39 -13.43
N ARG A 162 -11.25 -5.32 -12.74
CA ARG A 162 -10.52 -4.19 -13.34
C ARG A 162 -9.08 -4.15 -12.87
N ALA A 163 -8.59 -5.16 -12.16
CA ALA A 163 -7.24 -5.12 -11.63
C ALA A 163 -6.18 -5.15 -12.73
N ASP A 164 -5.13 -4.34 -12.58
CA ASP A 164 -3.96 -4.37 -13.46
C ASP A 164 -3.04 -5.53 -13.05
N ASN A 165 -3.44 -6.75 -13.41
CA ASN A 165 -2.69 -7.98 -13.13
C ASN A 165 -1.30 -7.96 -13.80
N ALA A 166 -1.15 -7.26 -14.93
CA ALA A 166 0.12 -7.14 -15.62
C ALA A 166 1.11 -6.27 -14.85
N PHE A 167 0.67 -5.19 -14.20
CA PHE A 167 1.48 -4.41 -13.27
C PHE A 167 1.76 -5.19 -11.98
N LEU A 168 0.72 -5.76 -11.38
CA LEU A 168 0.79 -6.45 -10.09
C LEU A 168 1.66 -7.71 -10.14
N GLY A 169 1.73 -8.40 -11.28
CA GLY A 169 2.59 -9.57 -11.49
C GLY A 169 4.08 -9.24 -11.67
N ARG A 170 4.46 -7.98 -11.88
CA ARG A 170 5.88 -7.62 -12.11
C ARG A 170 6.71 -7.83 -10.86
N ARG A 171 7.84 -8.53 -11.03
CA ARG A 171 8.86 -8.74 -9.99
C ARG A 171 10.19 -8.22 -10.52
N GLN A 172 10.61 -7.05 -10.05
CA GLN A 172 11.93 -6.51 -10.38
C GLN A 172 13.00 -7.15 -9.51
N SER A 173 14.20 -7.32 -10.07
CA SER A 173 15.43 -7.51 -9.31
C SER A 173 15.92 -6.17 -8.76
N VAL A 174 16.79 -6.21 -7.75
CA VAL A 174 17.43 -5.00 -7.20
C VAL A 174 18.13 -4.17 -8.30
N PHE A 175 18.80 -4.84 -9.24
CA PHE A 175 19.46 -4.17 -10.36
C PHE A 175 18.46 -3.43 -11.26
N SER A 176 17.41 -4.11 -11.71
CA SER A 176 16.37 -3.48 -12.53
C SER A 176 15.62 -2.36 -11.79
N GLY A 177 15.41 -2.52 -10.49
CA GLY A 177 14.81 -1.50 -9.64
C GLY A 177 15.68 -0.24 -9.52
N ALA A 178 16.99 -0.40 -9.38
CA ALA A 178 17.94 0.71 -9.36
C ALA A 178 17.91 1.52 -10.68
N LEU A 179 17.89 0.83 -11.83
CA LEU A 179 17.77 1.48 -13.14
C LEU A 179 16.45 2.27 -13.27
N LEU A 180 15.32 1.67 -12.87
CA LEU A 180 14.02 2.34 -12.92
C LEU A 180 13.94 3.56 -12.01
N ARG A 181 14.53 3.48 -10.80
CA ARG A 181 14.61 4.62 -9.89
C ARG A 181 15.40 5.77 -10.51
N LEU A 182 16.54 5.47 -11.12
CA LEU A 182 17.35 6.48 -11.81
C LEU A 182 16.58 7.12 -12.96
N ALA A 183 15.92 6.31 -13.80
CA ALA A 183 15.12 6.82 -14.90
C ALA A 183 14.02 7.80 -14.43
N ARG A 184 13.37 7.53 -13.30
CA ARG A 184 12.34 8.41 -12.71
C ARG A 184 12.88 9.76 -12.23
N LEU A 185 14.15 9.85 -11.81
CA LEU A 185 14.74 11.13 -11.41
C LEU A 185 14.90 12.10 -12.60
N PHE A 186 14.94 11.59 -13.81
CA PHE A 186 15.07 12.36 -15.05
C PHE A 186 13.77 12.43 -15.85
N SER A 187 12.68 11.84 -15.33
CA SER A 187 11.36 11.89 -15.93
C SER A 187 10.65 13.15 -15.41
N THR A 188 10.56 14.19 -16.24
CA THR A 188 9.81 15.43 -15.99
C THR A 188 8.31 15.21 -16.06
#